data_AF-A0A9J5XED3-F1
#
_entry.id   AF-A0A9J5XED3-F1
#
_cell.length_a   1.000
_cell.length_b   1.000
_cell.length_c   1.000
_cell.angle_alpha   90.00
_cell.angle_beta   90.00
_cell.angle_gamma   90.00
#
_symmetry.space_group_name_H-M   'P 1'
#
loop_
_entity.id
_entity.type
_entity.pdbx_description
1 polymer ?
#
loop_
_entity_poly.entity_id
_entity_poly.type
_entity_poly.pdbx_seq_one_letter_code
_entity_poly.pdbx_strand_id
1 'polypeptide(L)'
;MVGASFKRRDEFREAQAKEIEKALHKGELETGKGLNQELGLARAGDTRWGSHYKFFNNFILMFGPIIDVLDAIAVNTHFEEKCRAKGYLIECLTFDVVFMLHFMHIVLAITNDLNVAFQKKEQDIANAMLLVRVAKNRLQ
;
A
#
# COMPACT_ATOMS: atom_id res chain seq x y z
N MET A 1 22.53 20.82 5.49
CA MET A 1 21.29 21.38 4.88
C MET A 1 20.10 20.62 5.45
N VAL A 2 19.50 21.10 6.55
CA VAL A 2 18.55 20.33 7.38
C VAL A 2 17.08 20.56 6.99
N GLY A 3 16.77 21.58 6.16
CA GLY A 3 15.40 22.00 5.84
C GLY A 3 14.71 21.31 4.64
N ALA A 4 15.46 20.70 3.71
CA ALA A 4 14.89 20.13 2.48
C ALA A 4 14.09 18.84 2.73
N SER A 5 14.40 18.10 3.79
CA SER A 5 13.64 16.90 4.20
C SER A 5 12.25 17.26 4.75
N PHE A 6 12.19 18.32 5.57
CA PHE A 6 10.93 18.79 6.16
C PHE A 6 9.98 19.34 5.10
N LYS A 7 10.50 20.13 4.15
CA LYS A 7 9.68 20.68 3.06
C LYS A 7 9.04 19.59 2.18
N ARG A 8 9.81 18.56 1.82
CA ARG A 8 9.30 17.41 1.02
C ARG A 8 8.24 16.61 1.77
N ARG A 9 8.37 16.47 3.09
CA ARG A 9 7.37 15.81 3.93
C ARG A 9 6.05 16.60 3.96
N ASP A 10 6.13 17.92 4.00
CA ASP A 10 4.95 18.78 4.06
C ASP A 10 4.22 18.80 2.71
N GLU A 11 4.95 18.86 1.60
CA GLU A 11 4.40 18.75 0.24
C GLU A 11 3.68 17.40 0.03
N PHE A 12 4.29 16.30 0.49
CA PHE A 12 3.67 14.97 0.43
C PHE A 12 2.38 14.88 1.27
N ARG A 13 2.36 15.50 2.46
CA ARG A 13 1.17 15.55 3.33
C ARG A 13 0.06 16.39 2.71
N GLU A 14 0.40 17.50 2.06
CA GLU A 14 -0.58 18.36 1.41
C GLU A 14 -1.21 17.66 0.19
N ALA A 15 -0.42 16.92 -0.58
CA ALA A 15 -0.93 16.09 -1.68
C ALA A 15 -1.88 14.99 -1.16
N GLN A 16 -1.50 14.29 -0.08
CA GLN A 16 -2.38 13.30 0.56
C GLN A 16 -3.68 13.92 1.08
N ALA A 17 -3.61 15.10 1.69
CA ALA A 17 -4.80 15.78 2.21
C ALA A 17 -5.79 16.12 1.09
N LYS A 18 -5.30 16.56 -0.07
CA LYS A 18 -6.14 16.86 -1.25
C LYS A 18 -6.80 15.61 -1.84
N GLU A 19 -6.11 14.48 -1.88
CA GLU A 19 -6.71 13.23 -2.37
C GLU A 19 -7.71 12.64 -1.38
N ILE A 20 -7.45 12.72 -0.08
CA ILE A 20 -8.41 12.34 0.97
C ILE A 20 -9.67 13.23 0.88
N GLU A 21 -9.51 14.54 0.67
CA GLU A 21 -10.63 15.47 0.49
C GLU A 21 -11.48 15.11 -0.75
N LYS A 22 -10.84 14.75 -1.87
CA LYS A 22 -11.55 14.27 -3.07
C LYS A 22 -12.30 12.96 -2.82
N ALA A 23 -11.69 12.00 -2.14
CA ALA A 23 -12.32 10.71 -1.83
C ALA A 23 -13.51 10.88 -0.86
N LEU A 24 -13.39 11.78 0.12
CA LEU A 24 -14.49 12.18 1.00
C LEU A 24 -15.64 12.84 0.22
N HIS A 25 -15.32 13.72 -0.72
CA HIS A 25 -16.33 14.41 -1.53
C HIS A 25 -17.09 13.46 -2.46
N LYS A 26 -16.44 12.38 -2.91
CA LYS A 26 -17.07 11.30 -3.69
C LYS A 26 -17.86 10.30 -2.84
N GLY A 27 -17.85 10.44 -1.51
CA GLY A 27 -18.47 9.48 -0.59
C GLY A 27 -17.78 8.12 -0.54
N GLU A 28 -16.54 8.04 -1.03
CA GLU A 28 -15.72 6.81 -1.04
C GLU A 28 -15.07 6.54 0.33
N LEU A 29 -15.18 7.49 1.27
CA LEU A 29 -14.53 7.46 2.58
C LEU A 29 -15.52 7.90 3.68
N GLU A 30 -15.74 7.07 4.69
CA GLU A 30 -16.59 7.40 5.86
C GLU A 30 -15.73 7.99 7.00
N THR A 31 -16.18 9.10 7.60
CA THR A 31 -15.45 9.76 8.69
C THR A 31 -15.80 9.17 10.07
N GLY A 32 -14.83 8.52 10.72
CA GLY A 32 -14.94 8.07 12.11
C GLY A 32 -13.59 8.00 12.82
N LYS A 33 -13.56 8.25 14.14
CA LYS A 33 -12.33 8.20 14.95
C LYS A 33 -11.73 6.78 14.90
N GLY A 34 -10.60 6.64 14.21
CA GLY A 34 -9.86 5.38 14.05
C GLY A 34 -9.83 4.83 12.62
N LEU A 35 -10.72 5.30 11.73
CA LEU A 35 -10.75 4.88 10.33
C LEU A 35 -9.55 5.48 9.55
N ASN A 36 -9.21 6.75 9.77
CA ASN A 36 -8.11 7.40 9.06
C ASN A 36 -6.70 7.13 9.65
N GLN A 37 -6.53 6.09 10.47
CA GLN A 37 -5.20 5.56 10.85
C GLN A 37 -4.67 4.55 9.81
N GLU A 38 -5.22 4.58 8.60
CA GLU A 38 -5.00 3.60 7.52
C GLU A 38 -3.52 3.39 7.19
N LEU A 39 -2.65 4.39 7.38
CA LEU A 39 -1.19 4.28 7.15
C LEU A 39 -0.36 3.87 8.38
N GLY A 40 -0.99 3.64 9.53
CA GLY A 40 -0.30 3.22 10.76
C GLY A 40 0.12 1.74 10.76
N LEU A 41 1.30 1.47 11.30
CA LEU A 41 1.80 0.11 11.57
C LEU A 41 0.74 -0.74 12.32
N ALA A 42 0.69 -2.01 11.97
CA ALA A 42 -0.24 -3.01 12.49
C ALA A 42 -0.23 -3.11 14.04
N ARG A 43 -1.37 -3.46 14.64
CA ARG A 43 -1.52 -3.58 16.11
C ARG A 43 -0.76 -4.80 16.64
N ALA A 44 -0.41 -4.77 17.92
CA ALA A 44 0.08 -5.94 18.66
C ALA A 44 -1.06 -6.98 18.77
N GLY A 45 -1.18 -7.86 17.78
CA GLY A 45 -2.29 -8.80 17.63
C GLY A 45 -2.55 -9.21 16.19
N ASP A 46 -2.15 -8.39 15.22
CA ASP A 46 -2.14 -8.78 13.82
C ASP A 46 -1.07 -9.87 13.62
N THR A 47 -1.45 -10.99 12.99
CA THR A 47 -0.45 -11.96 12.54
C THR A 47 0.48 -11.27 11.55
N ARG A 48 1.71 -11.78 11.42
CA ARG A 48 2.71 -11.26 10.48
C ARG A 48 2.14 -11.06 9.07
N TRP A 49 1.19 -11.90 8.63
CA TRP A 49 0.59 -11.79 7.30
C TRP A 49 -0.38 -10.61 7.17
N GLY A 50 -1.17 -10.30 8.20
CA GLY A 50 -2.08 -9.16 8.18
C GLY A 50 -1.33 -7.82 8.13
N SER A 51 -0.21 -7.72 8.84
CA SER A 51 0.64 -6.52 8.79
C SER A 51 1.34 -6.36 7.44
N HIS A 52 1.78 -7.46 6.81
CA HIS A 52 2.35 -7.43 5.46
C HIS A 52 1.34 -6.98 4.40
N TYR A 53 0.12 -7.53 4.42
CA TYR A 53 -0.93 -7.10 3.49
C TYR A 53 -1.27 -5.60 3.67
N LYS A 54 -1.45 -5.16 4.93
CA LYS A 54 -1.75 -3.74 5.22
C LYS A 54 -0.64 -2.81 4.72
N PHE A 55 0.63 -3.14 4.99
CA PHE A 55 1.77 -2.38 4.48
C PHE A 55 1.77 -2.30 2.96
N PHE A 56 1.58 -3.43 2.29
CA PHE A 56 1.64 -3.51 0.83
C PHE A 56 0.48 -2.76 0.17
N ASN A 57 -0.72 -2.87 0.73
CA ASN A 57 -1.88 -2.10 0.30
C ASN A 57 -1.63 -0.58 0.43
N ASN A 58 -1.05 -0.16 1.55
CA ASN A 58 -0.67 1.24 1.76
C ASN A 58 0.40 1.70 0.76
N PHE A 59 1.37 0.85 0.43
CA PHE A 59 2.37 1.14 -0.59
C PHE A 59 1.74 1.37 -1.97
N ILE A 60 0.77 0.53 -2.38
CA ILE A 60 0.03 0.70 -3.63
C ILE A 60 -0.74 2.03 -3.64
N LEU A 61 -1.43 2.37 -2.55
CA LEU A 61 -2.13 3.65 -2.43
C LEU A 61 -1.17 4.85 -2.53
N MET A 62 0.05 4.71 -2.01
CA MET A 62 1.09 5.74 -2.09
C MET A 62 1.87 5.71 -3.40
N PHE A 63 1.63 4.77 -4.31
CA PHE A 63 2.44 4.61 -5.51
C PHE A 63 2.41 5.84 -6.42
N GLY A 64 1.22 6.40 -6.67
CA GLY A 64 1.07 7.65 -7.41
C GLY A 64 1.87 8.81 -6.80
N PRO A 65 1.64 9.16 -5.51
CA PRO A 65 2.45 10.16 -4.81
C PRO A 65 3.96 9.90 -4.83
N ILE A 66 4.40 8.64 -4.77
CA ILE A 66 5.84 8.29 -4.87
C ILE A 66 6.37 8.63 -6.26
N ILE A 67 5.62 8.31 -7.33
CA ILE A 67 5.97 8.68 -8.71
C ILE A 67 6.04 10.20 -8.86
N ASP A 68 5.06 10.95 -8.34
CA ASP A 68 5.05 12.41 -8.41
C ASP A 68 6.27 13.04 -7.72
N VAL A 69 6.65 12.53 -6.54
CA VAL A 69 7.85 12.98 -5.82
C VAL A 69 9.12 12.64 -6.58
N LEU A 70 9.21 11.44 -7.17
CA LEU A 70 10.36 11.06 -7.99
C LEU A 70 10.49 11.96 -9.23
N ASP A 71 9.38 12.30 -9.89
CA ASP A 71 9.36 13.21 -11.03
C ASP A 71 9.79 14.63 -10.64
N ALA A 72 9.27 15.14 -9.52
CA ALA A 72 9.70 16.42 -8.97
C ALA A 72 11.21 16.45 -8.66
N ILE A 73 11.77 15.37 -8.11
CA ILE A 73 13.21 15.27 -7.84
C ILE A 73 14.01 15.22 -9.15
N ALA A 74 13.53 14.48 -10.15
CA ALA A 74 14.16 14.37 -11.47
C ALA A 74 14.24 15.72 -12.21
N VAL A 75 13.38 16.69 -11.88
CA VAL A 75 13.40 18.04 -12.46
C VAL A 75 14.24 19.02 -11.62
N ASN A 76 14.11 18.98 -10.29
CA ASN A 76 14.49 20.10 -9.41
C ASN A 76 15.79 19.91 -8.58
N THR A 77 16.55 18.81 -8.76
CA THR A 77 17.73 18.49 -7.92
C THR A 77 19.07 18.44 -8.67
N HIS A 78 20.16 18.33 -7.91
CA HIS A 78 21.52 18.19 -8.45
C HIS A 78 21.68 16.89 -9.26
N PHE A 79 22.67 16.88 -10.17
CA PHE A 79 22.81 15.85 -11.21
C PHE A 79 22.72 14.40 -10.70
N GLU A 80 23.37 14.08 -9.57
CA GLU A 80 23.37 12.71 -9.03
C GLU A 80 21.99 12.25 -8.53
N GLU A 81 21.30 13.10 -7.76
CA GLU A 81 19.94 12.81 -7.25
C GLU A 81 18.93 12.73 -8.39
N LYS A 82 19.08 13.61 -9.39
CA LYS A 82 18.30 13.62 -10.62
C LYS A 82 18.46 12.33 -11.42
N CYS A 83 19.69 11.86 -11.63
CA CYS A 83 19.94 10.61 -12.34
C CYS A 83 19.33 9.40 -11.61
N ARG A 84 19.46 9.33 -10.28
CA ARG A 84 18.85 8.27 -9.47
C ARG A 84 17.32 8.30 -9.57
N ALA A 85 16.70 9.48 -9.40
CA ALA A 85 15.25 9.61 -9.46
C ALA A 85 14.68 9.20 -10.83
N LYS A 86 15.36 9.60 -11.92
CA LYS A 86 15.00 9.13 -13.27
C LYS A 86 15.13 7.62 -13.44
N GLY A 87 16.20 7.02 -12.91
CA GLY A 87 16.37 5.57 -12.89
C GLY A 87 15.19 4.89 -12.20
N TYR A 88 14.83 5.34 -10.99
CA TYR A 88 13.68 4.77 -10.27
C TYR A 88 12.34 4.98 -10.98
N LEU A 89 12.09 6.13 -11.60
CA LEU A 89 10.88 6.35 -12.39
C LEU A 89 10.75 5.34 -13.53
N ILE A 90 11.84 5.14 -14.28
CA ILE A 90 11.86 4.20 -15.40
C ILE A 90 11.55 2.79 -14.88
N GLU A 91 12.28 2.35 -13.84
CA GLU A 91 12.10 1.02 -13.25
C GLU A 91 10.69 0.81 -12.69
N CYS A 92 10.16 1.77 -11.92
CA CYS A 92 8.82 1.68 -11.33
C CYS A 92 7.70 1.57 -12.37
N LEU A 93 7.91 2.12 -13.57
CA LEU A 93 6.93 2.11 -14.65
C LEU A 93 7.17 0.98 -15.66
N THR A 94 8.15 0.11 -15.43
CA THR A 94 8.31 -1.10 -16.24
C THR A 94 7.11 -2.03 -16.05
N PHE A 95 6.82 -2.79 -17.11
CA PHE A 95 5.78 -3.82 -17.05
C PHE A 95 6.07 -4.81 -15.90
N ASP A 96 7.32 -5.24 -15.74
CA ASP A 96 7.70 -6.23 -14.73
C ASP A 96 7.41 -5.73 -13.31
N VAL A 97 7.75 -4.49 -12.97
CA VAL A 97 7.48 -3.94 -11.65
C VAL A 97 5.98 -3.76 -11.42
N VAL A 98 5.26 -3.20 -12.39
CA VAL A 98 3.80 -3.01 -12.28
C VAL A 98 3.08 -4.35 -12.18
N PHE A 99 3.49 -5.35 -12.97
CA PHE A 99 2.97 -6.70 -12.93
C PHE A 99 3.25 -7.36 -11.59
N MET A 100 4.48 -7.29 -11.08
CA MET A 100 4.85 -7.84 -9.79
C MET A 100 4.08 -7.19 -8.64
N LEU A 101 3.84 -5.87 -8.69
CA LEU A 101 3.01 -5.16 -7.71
C LEU A 101 1.56 -5.69 -7.70
N HIS A 102 0.94 -5.82 -8.87
CA HIS A 102 -0.42 -6.37 -8.99
C HIS A 102 -0.47 -7.84 -8.55
N PHE A 103 0.51 -8.64 -8.95
CA PHE A 103 0.60 -10.05 -8.60
C PHE A 103 0.73 -10.23 -7.09
N MET A 104 1.66 -9.51 -6.45
CA MET A 104 1.82 -9.54 -4.99
C MET A 104 0.57 -9.07 -4.26
N HIS A 105 -0.14 -8.06 -4.77
CA HIS A 105 -1.39 -7.59 -4.18
C HIS A 105 -2.44 -8.72 -4.13
N ILE A 106 -2.63 -9.43 -5.25
CA ILE A 106 -3.58 -10.54 -5.33
C ILE A 106 -3.21 -11.66 -4.37
N VAL A 107 -1.96 -12.10 -4.36
CA VAL A 107 -1.47 -13.18 -3.47
C VAL A 107 -1.63 -12.79 -2.00
N LEU A 108 -1.23 -11.57 -1.63
CA LEU A 108 -1.34 -11.08 -0.26
C LEU A 108 -2.80 -10.89 0.16
N ALA A 109 -3.69 -10.44 -0.72
CA ALA A 109 -5.12 -10.33 -0.43
C ALA A 109 -5.74 -11.71 -0.14
N ILE A 110 -5.48 -12.71 -0.99
CA ILE A 110 -6.02 -14.07 -0.80
C ILE A 110 -5.50 -14.69 0.50
N THR A 111 -4.20 -14.56 0.77
CA THR A 111 -3.59 -15.13 1.98
C THR A 111 -4.03 -14.39 3.24
N ASN A 112 -4.29 -13.08 3.15
CA ASN A 112 -4.87 -12.31 4.24
C ASN A 112 -6.34 -12.68 4.51
N ASP A 113 -7.17 -12.86 3.47
CA ASP A 113 -8.56 -13.34 3.61
C ASP A 113 -8.60 -14.66 4.39
N LEU A 114 -7.72 -15.60 4.01
CA LEU A 114 -7.60 -16.90 4.66
C LEU A 114 -7.16 -16.76 6.13
N ASN A 115 -6.15 -15.92 6.38
CA ASN A 115 -5.64 -15.62 7.72
C ASN A 115 -6.73 -15.01 8.62
N VAL A 116 -7.51 -14.06 8.12
CA VAL A 116 -8.63 -13.45 8.86
C VAL A 116 -9.71 -14.50 9.14
N ALA A 117 -10.02 -15.37 8.18
CA ALA A 117 -11.00 -16.43 8.37
C ALA A 117 -10.59 -17.43 9.46
N PHE A 118 -9.30 -17.78 9.52
CA PHE A 118 -8.75 -18.71 10.54
C PHE A 118 -8.62 -18.11 11.94
N GLN A 119 -8.59 -16.79 12.07
CA GLN A 119 -8.58 -16.14 13.38
C GLN A 119 -9.96 -16.12 14.06
N LYS A 120 -11.03 -16.48 13.33
CA LYS A 120 -12.36 -16.63 13.93
C LYS A 120 -12.35 -17.81 14.89
N LYS A 121 -12.82 -17.59 16.13
CA LYS A 121 -12.83 -18.61 17.20
C LYS A 121 -13.67 -19.85 16.88
N GLU A 122 -14.59 -19.76 15.93
CA GLU A 122 -15.52 -20.83 15.54
C GLU A 122 -15.15 -21.38 14.16
N GLN A 123 -14.10 -22.19 14.09
CA GLN A 123 -13.73 -22.91 12.86
C GLN A 123 -13.60 -24.40 13.14
N ASP A 124 -14.45 -25.20 12.49
CA ASP A 124 -14.26 -26.65 12.43
C ASP A 124 -13.31 -27.04 11.29
N ILE A 125 -12.81 -28.27 11.35
CA ILE A 125 -11.83 -28.80 10.40
C ILE A 125 -12.41 -28.84 8.98
N ALA A 126 -13.69 -29.15 8.82
CA ALA A 126 -14.32 -29.24 7.50
C ALA A 126 -14.38 -27.86 6.84
N ASN A 127 -14.82 -26.83 7.56
CA ASN A 127 -14.87 -25.47 7.05
C ASN A 127 -13.48 -24.89 6.79
N ALA A 128 -12.51 -25.18 7.65
CA ALA A 128 -11.11 -24.79 7.42
C ALA A 128 -10.57 -25.38 6.11
N MET A 129 -10.83 -26.67 5.83
CA MET A 129 -10.42 -27.32 4.59
C MET A 129 -11.10 -26.72 3.35
N LEU A 130 -12.37 -26.30 3.46
CA LEU A 130 -13.05 -25.59 2.38
C LEU A 130 -12.38 -24.25 2.08
N LEU A 131 -12.05 -23.46 3.11
CA LEU A 131 -11.37 -22.17 2.97
C LEU A 131 -9.99 -22.31 2.31
N VAL A 132 -9.20 -23.33 2.69
CA VAL A 132 -7.92 -23.63 2.03
C VAL A 132 -8.13 -23.95 0.56
N ARG A 133 -9.12 -24.77 0.22
CA ARG A 133 -9.42 -25.13 -1.17
C ARG A 133 -9.82 -23.92 -2.00
N VAL A 134 -10.65 -23.03 -1.46
CA VAL A 134 -11.05 -21.78 -2.12
C VAL A 134 -9.83 -20.88 -2.34
N ALA A 135 -9.00 -20.69 -1.32
CA ALA A 135 -7.78 -19.89 -1.44
C ALA A 135 -6.82 -20.47 -2.49
N LYS A 136 -6.63 -21.79 -2.50
CA LYS A 136 -5.83 -22.50 -3.51
C LYS A 136 -6.37 -22.26 -4.92
N ASN A 137 -7.67 -22.44 -5.14
CA ASN A 137 -8.27 -22.23 -6.45
C ASN A 137 -8.17 -20.78 -6.95
N ARG A 138 -8.11 -19.79 -6.04
CA ARG A 138 -7.89 -18.38 -6.38
C ARG A 138 -6.43 -18.06 -6.75
N LEU A 139 -5.49 -18.91 -6.36
CA LEU A 139 -4.04 -18.74 -6.61
C LEU A 139 -3.54 -19.53 -7.83
N GLN A 140 -4.34 -20.42 -8.39
CA GLN A 140 -4.03 -21.25 -9.56
C GLN A 140 -4.68 -20.69 -10.82
#